data_AF-A0A1Y1LI98-F1
#
_entry.id   AF-A0A1Y1LI98-F1
#
_cell.length_a   1.000
_cell.length_b   1.000
_cell.length_c   1.000
_cell.angle_alpha   90.00
_cell.angle_beta   90.00
_cell.angle_gamma   90.00
#
_symmetry.space_group_name_H-M   'P 1'
#
loop_
_entity.id
_entity.type
_entity.pdbx_description
1 polymer ?
#
loop_
_entity_poly.entity_id
_entity_poly.type
_entity_poly.pdbx_seq_one_letter_code
_entity_poly.pdbx_strand_id
1 'polypeptide(L)'
;SCSKMSSMSTWFVQRLIPNCFQRLRVQRRDLPERNITRLCDMYETLNNFIKNADWVAGNSVTLADLSLIPNITLAHHLLMAIDVQKYPNVIRWIKNAEQLPFYYENTNYLTAISDFVHRPRTNKVKSVL
;
A
#
# COMPACT_ATOMS: atom_id res chain seq x y z
N SER A 1 -22.89 -32.98 -28.98
CA SER A 1 -21.66 -33.28 -28.22
C SER A 1 -20.53 -32.32 -28.61
N CYS A 2 -20.41 -31.16 -27.97
CA CYS A 2 -19.17 -30.35 -27.97
C CYS A 2 -19.29 -29.18 -26.98
N SER A 3 -19.45 -29.46 -25.68
CA SER A 3 -19.60 -28.38 -24.67
C SER A 3 -18.95 -28.69 -23.33
N LYS A 4 -18.34 -29.87 -23.16
CA LYS A 4 -17.75 -30.32 -21.88
C LYS A 4 -16.23 -30.32 -21.85
N MET A 5 -15.54 -29.83 -22.89
CA MET A 5 -14.09 -30.00 -23.04
C MET A 5 -13.23 -28.73 -22.90
N SER A 6 -13.78 -27.58 -22.46
CA SER A 6 -12.97 -26.39 -22.09
C SER A 6 -12.82 -26.18 -20.57
N SER A 7 -13.51 -26.99 -19.76
CA SER A 7 -13.50 -26.86 -18.30
C SER A 7 -12.29 -27.51 -17.64
N MET A 8 -11.52 -28.34 -18.35
CA MET A 8 -10.47 -29.18 -17.73
C MET A 8 -9.07 -28.57 -17.78
N SER A 9 -8.83 -27.54 -18.62
CA SER A 9 -7.53 -26.86 -18.72
C SER A 9 -7.34 -25.72 -17.71
N THR A 10 -8.42 -25.19 -17.14
CA THR A 10 -8.37 -24.16 -16.09
C THR A 10 -8.02 -24.72 -14.71
N TRP A 11 -8.25 -26.02 -14.46
CA TRP A 11 -7.93 -26.67 -13.18
C TRP A 11 -6.43 -26.81 -12.90
N PHE A 12 -5.59 -26.86 -13.93
CA PHE A 12 -4.16 -27.16 -13.76
C PHE A 12 -3.31 -25.90 -13.53
N VAL A 13 -3.72 -24.75 -14.06
CA VAL A 13 -2.96 -23.49 -13.94
C VAL A 13 -3.25 -22.75 -12.62
N GLN A 14 -4.41 -23.00 -12.00
CA GLN A 14 -4.82 -22.33 -10.75
C GLN A 14 -4.25 -22.92 -9.46
N ARG A 15 -3.53 -24.06 -9.52
CA ARG A 15 -3.19 -24.83 -8.31
C ARG A 15 -1.71 -24.82 -7.91
N LEU A 16 -0.80 -24.32 -8.75
CA LEU A 16 0.65 -24.40 -8.48
C LEU A 16 1.33 -23.09 -8.03
N ILE A 17 0.62 -21.95 -7.96
CA ILE A 17 1.24 -20.66 -7.58
C ILE A 17 0.69 -19.98 -6.31
N PRO A 18 -0.51 -20.25 -5.73
CA PRO A 18 -1.01 -19.33 -4.69
C PRO A 18 -0.45 -19.54 -3.27
N ASN A 19 0.40 -20.55 -3.02
CA ASN A 19 0.81 -20.92 -1.66
C ASN A 19 2.16 -20.38 -1.19
N CYS A 20 2.99 -19.80 -2.07
CA CYS A 20 4.25 -19.18 -1.64
C CYS A 20 4.01 -17.78 -1.03
N PHE A 21 2.95 -17.08 -1.44
CA PHE A 21 2.62 -15.74 -0.93
C PHE A 21 1.54 -15.71 0.18
N GLN A 22 0.76 -16.77 0.38
CA GLN A 22 -0.28 -16.80 1.42
C GLN A 22 0.26 -16.75 2.87
N ARG A 23 1.56 -17.03 3.08
CA ARG A 23 2.16 -17.11 4.42
C ARG A 23 2.66 -15.77 4.96
N LEU A 24 2.69 -14.71 4.14
CA LEU A 24 3.06 -13.37 4.59
C LEU A 24 1.80 -12.52 4.89
N ARG A 25 0.90 -13.03 5.73
CA ARG A 25 -0.05 -12.15 6.42
C ARG A 25 0.60 -11.68 7.71
N VAL A 26 1.14 -10.47 7.67
CA VAL A 26 1.43 -9.69 8.87
C VAL A 26 0.10 -9.56 9.60
N GLN A 27 -0.10 -10.36 10.66
CA GLN A 27 -1.13 -10.06 11.65
C GLN A 27 -0.94 -8.61 12.09
N ARG A 28 -2.03 -7.91 12.44
CA ARG A 28 -1.99 -6.73 13.31
C ARG A 28 -1.31 -7.15 14.62
N ARG A 29 0.02 -7.18 14.59
CA ARG A 29 0.94 -7.31 15.69
C ARG A 29 1.44 -5.90 15.89
N ASP A 30 1.45 -5.47 17.13
CA ASP A 30 2.07 -4.23 17.57
C ASP A 30 3.33 -4.00 16.73
N LEU A 31 3.36 -2.89 15.99
CA LEU A 31 4.51 -2.57 15.15
C LEU A 31 5.72 -2.55 16.09
N PRO A 32 6.76 -3.37 15.83
CA PRO A 32 7.96 -3.35 16.66
C PRO A 32 8.47 -1.93 16.78
N GLU A 33 8.91 -1.52 17.97
CA GLU A 33 9.35 -0.15 18.24
C GLU A 33 10.38 0.34 17.20
N ARG A 34 11.32 -0.53 16.80
CA ARG A 34 12.26 -0.27 15.69
C ARG A 34 11.60 0.24 14.41
N ASN A 35 10.45 -0.33 14.04
CA ASN A 35 9.73 0.06 12.83
C ASN A 35 9.02 1.40 13.02
N ILE A 36 8.48 1.65 14.21
CA ILE A 36 7.88 2.95 14.58
C ILE A 36 8.95 4.05 14.49
N THR A 37 10.13 3.83 15.10
CA THR A 37 11.27 4.76 15.01
C THR A 37 11.65 5.04 13.56
N ARG A 38 11.78 3.99 12.73
CA ARG A 38 12.09 4.17 11.29
C ARG A 38 11.04 4.97 10.54
N LEU A 39 9.76 4.78 10.84
CA LEU A 39 8.69 5.56 10.23
C LEU A 39 8.74 7.02 10.68
N CYS A 40 9.00 7.28 11.97
CA CYS A 40 9.21 8.63 12.49
C CYS A 40 10.40 9.31 11.80
N ASP A 41 11.56 8.64 11.71
CA ASP A 41 12.75 9.17 11.05
C ASP A 41 12.50 9.48 9.58
N MET A 42 11.76 8.60 8.88
CA MET A 42 11.36 8.80 7.49
C MET A 42 10.45 10.03 7.34
N TYR A 43 9.42 10.17 8.17
CA TYR A 43 8.52 11.32 8.15
C TYR A 43 9.25 12.62 8.48
N GLU A 44 10.15 12.60 9.45
CA GLU A 44 10.97 13.75 9.83
C GLU A 44 11.92 14.18 8.71
N THR A 45 12.59 13.20 8.10
CA THR A 45 13.47 13.40 6.95
C THR A 45 12.70 14.04 5.80
N LEU A 46 11.57 13.45 5.38
CA LEU A 46 10.75 13.98 4.30
C LEU A 46 10.23 15.38 4.64
N ASN A 47 9.73 15.61 5.85
CA ASN A 47 9.23 16.90 6.31
C ASN A 47 10.28 18.02 6.22
N ASN A 48 11.55 17.68 6.49
CA ASN A 48 12.67 18.60 6.40
C ASN A 48 13.11 18.84 4.95
N PHE A 49 13.13 17.79 4.11
CA PHE A 49 13.47 17.93 2.69
C PHE A 49 12.52 18.87 1.94
N ILE A 50 11.22 18.79 2.23
CA ILE A 50 10.19 19.60 1.58
C ILE A 50 9.85 20.88 2.37
N LYS A 51 10.68 21.29 3.35
CA LYS A 51 10.41 22.48 4.17
C LYS A 51 10.33 23.75 3.33
N ASN A 52 11.21 23.88 2.34
CA ASN A 52 11.37 25.09 1.52
C ASN A 52 10.86 24.93 0.08
N ALA A 53 10.17 23.82 -0.23
CA ALA A 53 9.70 23.50 -1.57
C ALA A 53 8.35 22.77 -1.52
N ASP A 54 7.57 22.85 -2.60
CA ASP A 54 6.27 22.16 -2.67
C ASP A 54 6.41 20.67 -2.96
N TRP A 55 7.51 20.27 -3.60
CA TRP A 55 7.84 18.90 -3.99
C TRP A 55 9.28 18.56 -3.59
N VAL A 56 9.61 17.27 -3.60
CA VAL A 56 10.91 16.75 -3.15
C VAL A 56 12.08 17.32 -3.96
N ALA A 57 11.88 17.57 -5.24
CA ALA A 57 12.89 18.10 -6.15
C ALA A 57 12.58 19.55 -6.62
N GLY A 58 11.89 20.34 -5.80
CA GLY A 58 11.65 21.77 -6.04
C GLY A 58 10.17 22.13 -6.25
N ASN A 59 9.88 22.91 -7.29
CA ASN A 59 8.58 23.55 -7.48
C ASN A 59 7.60 22.75 -8.36
N SER A 60 8.00 21.60 -8.88
CA SER A 60 7.16 20.77 -9.74
C SER A 60 7.25 19.30 -9.33
N VAL A 61 6.16 18.57 -9.56
CA VAL A 61 6.11 17.13 -9.31
C VAL A 61 7.15 16.42 -10.18
N THR A 62 7.94 15.55 -9.56
CA THR A 62 8.98 14.78 -10.26
C THR A 62 8.85 13.29 -9.99
N LEU A 63 9.68 12.49 -10.65
CA LEU A 63 9.78 11.06 -10.40
C LEU A 63 10.09 10.75 -8.92
N ALA A 64 10.82 11.64 -8.22
CA ALA A 64 11.09 11.49 -6.80
C ALA A 64 9.77 11.43 -5.99
N ASP A 65 8.87 12.38 -6.24
CA ASP A 65 7.57 12.44 -5.58
C ASP A 65 6.71 11.22 -5.92
N LEU A 66 6.63 10.86 -7.21
CA LEU A 66 5.84 9.72 -7.67
C LEU A 66 6.29 8.39 -7.06
N SER A 67 7.60 8.23 -6.81
CA SER A 67 8.12 7.04 -6.15
C SER A 67 7.81 6.99 -4.64
N LEU A 68 7.63 8.15 -4.00
CA LEU A 68 7.42 8.27 -2.56
C LEU A 68 5.94 8.27 -2.17
N ILE A 69 5.07 8.89 -2.98
CA ILE A 69 3.64 9.07 -2.68
C ILE A 69 2.99 7.74 -2.22
N PRO A 70 3.06 6.64 -2.99
CA PRO A 70 2.38 5.40 -2.61
C PRO A 70 2.92 4.80 -1.32
N ASN A 71 4.21 4.94 -1.05
CA ASN A 71 4.85 4.40 0.14
C ASN A 71 4.46 5.18 1.40
N ILE A 72 4.46 6.51 1.32
CA ILE A 72 4.10 7.38 2.45
C ILE A 72 2.61 7.28 2.77
N THR A 73 1.73 7.30 1.75
CA THR A 73 0.28 7.17 1.99
C THR A 73 -0.08 5.79 2.51
N LEU A 74 0.56 4.72 2.02
CA LEU A 74 0.35 3.37 2.54
C LEU A 74 0.75 3.26 4.01
N ALA A 75 1.93 3.78 4.37
CA ALA A 75 2.40 3.80 5.75
C ALA A 75 1.46 4.60 6.65
N HIS A 76 0.98 5.75 6.18
CA HIS A 76 0.00 6.58 6.87
C HIS A 76 -1.31 5.82 7.15
N HIS A 77 -1.84 5.10 6.17
CA HIS A 77 -3.16 4.45 6.29
C HIS A 77 -3.12 3.09 7.00
N LEU A 78 -2.06 2.29 6.84
CA LEU A 78 -2.04 0.90 7.30
C LEU A 78 -1.09 0.63 8.47
N LEU A 79 -0.09 1.49 8.68
CA LEU A 79 0.94 1.26 9.70
C LEU A 79 0.83 2.28 10.83
N MET A 80 1.07 3.55 10.53
CA MET A 80 1.10 4.63 11.51
C MET A 80 0.67 5.94 10.87
N ALA A 81 -0.45 6.48 11.36
CA ALA A 81 -0.95 7.78 10.95
C ALA A 81 0.10 8.87 11.22
N ILE A 82 0.17 9.82 10.30
CA ILE A 82 1.11 10.95 10.36
C ILE A 82 0.49 11.99 11.30
N ASP A 83 1.25 12.39 12.31
CA ASP A 83 0.88 13.50 13.18
C ASP A 83 0.98 14.82 12.40
N VAL A 84 -0.17 15.46 12.21
CA VAL A 84 -0.32 16.71 11.46
C VAL A 84 0.44 17.86 12.12
N GLN A 85 0.51 17.87 13.46
CA GLN A 85 1.22 18.92 14.20
C GLN A 85 2.73 18.75 14.09
N LYS A 86 3.21 17.50 14.07
CA LYS A 86 4.64 17.19 13.98
C LYS A 86 5.18 17.29 12.56
N TYR A 87 4.41 16.88 11.55
CA TYR A 87 4.86 16.80 10.16
C TYR A 87 3.94 17.57 9.18
N PRO A 88 3.75 18.89 9.38
CA PRO A 88 2.79 19.68 8.59
C PRO A 88 3.16 19.76 7.10
N ASN A 89 4.45 19.74 6.75
CA ASN A 89 4.87 19.83 5.35
C ASN A 89 4.56 18.54 4.59
N VAL A 90 4.64 17.38 5.27
CA VAL A 90 4.27 16.08 4.68
C VAL A 90 2.77 16.05 4.39
N ILE A 91 1.94 16.56 5.31
CA ILE A 91 0.50 16.67 5.09
C ILE A 91 0.18 17.61 3.93
N ARG A 92 0.85 18.77 3.82
CA ARG A 92 0.73 19.66 2.66
C ARG A 92 1.06 18.93 1.36
N TRP A 93 2.17 18.20 1.34
CA TRP A 93 2.61 17.45 0.17
C TRP A 93 1.65 16.33 -0.24
N ILE A 94 1.07 15.59 0.72
CA ILE A 94 0.01 14.60 0.44
C ILE A 94 -1.21 15.29 -0.18
N LYS A 95 -1.67 16.43 0.37
CA LYS A 95 -2.79 17.18 -0.18
C LYS A 95 -2.53 17.70 -1.59
N ASN A 96 -1.29 18.14 -1.87
CA ASN A 96 -0.90 18.53 -3.23
C ASN A 96 -0.92 17.32 -4.17
N ALA A 97 -0.45 16.15 -3.71
CA ALA A 97 -0.48 14.91 -4.48
C ALA A 97 -1.93 14.48 -4.83
N GLU A 98 -2.87 14.63 -3.89
CA GLU A 98 -4.29 14.32 -4.08
C GLU A 98 -4.94 15.12 -5.23
N GLN A 99 -4.40 16.29 -5.57
CA GLN A 99 -4.89 17.14 -6.65
C GLN A 99 -4.34 16.75 -8.04
N LEU A 100 -3.38 15.81 -8.11
CA LEU A 100 -2.79 15.39 -9.38
C LEU A 100 -3.81 14.55 -10.19
N PRO A 101 -3.87 14.73 -11.52
CA PRO A 101 -4.88 14.07 -12.37
C PRO A 101 -4.78 12.54 -12.38
N PHE A 102 -3.61 11.98 -12.05
CA PHE A 102 -3.36 10.54 -12.00
C PHE A 102 -3.36 9.97 -10.57
N TYR A 103 -3.71 10.76 -9.55
CA TYR A 103 -3.68 10.30 -8.15
C TYR A 103 -4.69 9.17 -7.88
N TYR A 104 -5.73 9.04 -8.70
CA TYR A 104 -6.70 7.95 -8.59
C TYR A 104 -6.05 6.55 -8.61
N GLU A 105 -4.90 6.40 -9.27
CA GLU A 105 -4.15 5.13 -9.25
C GLU A 105 -3.59 4.79 -7.87
N ASN A 106 -3.14 5.81 -7.13
CA ASN A 106 -2.72 5.63 -5.73
C ASN A 106 -3.92 5.25 -4.85
N THR A 107 -5.08 5.88 -5.07
CA THR A 107 -6.32 5.51 -4.36
C THR A 107 -6.71 4.06 -4.62
N ASN A 108 -6.71 3.62 -5.88
CA ASN A 108 -7.00 2.24 -6.26
C ASN A 108 -6.04 1.25 -5.59
N TYR A 109 -4.76 1.58 -5.58
CA TYR A 109 -3.72 0.81 -4.90
C TYR A 109 -3.97 0.69 -3.39
N LEU A 110 -4.28 1.80 -2.71
CA LEU A 110 -4.58 1.81 -1.28
C LEU A 110 -5.82 0.98 -0.94
N THR A 111 -6.88 1.09 -1.74
CA THR A 111 -8.09 0.28 -1.57
C THR A 111 -7.78 -1.20 -1.74
N ALA A 112 -7.06 -1.59 -2.80
CA ALA A 112 -6.73 -2.99 -3.06
C ALA A 112 -5.88 -3.60 -1.94
N ILE A 113 -4.92 -2.86 -1.39
CA ILE A 113 -4.13 -3.36 -0.25
C ILE A 113 -4.96 -3.39 1.03
N SER A 114 -5.77 -2.35 1.30
CA SER A 114 -6.66 -2.36 2.46
C SER A 114 -7.60 -3.55 2.42
N ASP A 115 -8.21 -3.84 1.28
CA ASP A 115 -9.06 -5.01 1.08
C ASP A 115 -8.27 -6.30 1.29
N PHE A 116 -7.05 -6.39 0.75
CA PHE A 116 -6.19 -7.56 0.93
C PHE A 116 -5.84 -7.81 2.41
N VAL A 117 -5.50 -6.74 3.15
CA VAL A 117 -5.13 -6.78 4.57
C VAL A 117 -6.34 -7.14 5.45
N HIS A 118 -7.49 -6.53 5.18
CA HIS A 118 -8.72 -6.75 5.96
C HIS A 118 -9.48 -8.01 5.54
N ARG A 119 -9.19 -8.61 4.37
CA ARG A 119 -9.89 -9.80 3.87
C ARG A 119 -9.85 -10.92 4.92
N PRO A 120 -10.99 -11.31 5.49
CA PRO A 120 -11.05 -12.39 6.47
C PRO A 120 -10.50 -13.68 5.85
N ARG A 121 -9.78 -14.48 6.66
CA ARG A 121 -9.36 -15.81 6.20
C ARG A 121 -10.62 -16.64 5.98
N THR A 122 -10.96 -16.90 4.73
CA THR A 122 -11.98 -17.91 4.43
C THR A 122 -11.37 -19.28 4.69
N ASN A 123 -11.62 -19.86 5.87
CA ASN A 123 -11.30 -21.26 6.19
C ASN A 123 -12.26 -22.22 5.46
N LYS A 124 -12.59 -21.98 4.20
CA LYS A 124 -13.25 -23.00 3.37
C LYS A 124 -12.19 -23.68 2.52
N VAL A 125 -11.42 -24.55 3.17
CA VAL A 125 -11.18 -25.85 2.52
C VAL A 125 -12.58 -26.41 2.38
N LYS A 126 -13.15 -26.39 1.17
CA LYS A 126 -14.32 -27.24 0.92
C LYS A 126 -13.81 -28.65 1.21
N SER A 127 -14.16 -29.19 2.36
CA SER A 127 -14.13 -30.63 2.58
C SER A 127 -15.07 -31.19 1.52
N VAL A 128 -14.48 -31.58 0.39
CA VAL A 128 -15.16 -32.41 -0.58
C VAL A 128 -15.28 -33.77 0.09
N LEU A 129 -16.35 -33.93 0.86
CA LEU A 129 -17.08 -35.19 0.88
C LEU A 129 -18.10 -35.10 -0.26
#